data_AF-A0A6N7LEK3-F1
#
_entry.id   AF-A0A6N7LEK3-F1
#
_cell.length_a   1.000
_cell.length_b   1.000
_cell.length_c   1.000
_cell.angle_alpha   90.00
_cell.angle_beta   90.00
_cell.angle_gamma   90.00
#
_symmetry.space_group_name_H-M   'P 1'
#
loop_
_entity.id
_entity.type
_entity.pdbx_description
1 polymer ?
#
loop_
_entity_poly.entity_id
_entity_poly.type
_entity_poly.pdbx_seq_one_letter_code
_entity_poly.pdbx_strand_id
1 'polypeptide(L)'
;MLLNEIPWTTPLTVRLSSGIKHTFNSVYEALDFLENEWPLRNGRHYERAVRTCRGALNRMTPAAIAREAFVAACVEAGMPIVATGHPAHQQVGEGNSTRRA
;
A
#
# COMPACT_ATOMS: atom_id res chain seq x y z
N MET A 1 17.18 15.93 1.69
CA MET A 1 15.92 16.67 1.95
C MET A 1 15.18 15.90 3.04
N LEU A 2 14.67 16.58 4.06
CA LEU A 2 13.96 15.96 5.18
C LEU A 2 12.68 15.30 4.65
N LEU A 3 12.71 13.98 4.52
CA LEU A 3 11.55 13.19 4.15
C LEU A 3 10.53 13.34 5.28
N ASN A 4 9.40 13.98 5.00
CA ASN A 4 8.28 14.03 5.92
C ASN A 4 7.68 12.62 5.98
N GLU A 5 8.23 11.76 6.84
CA GLU A 5 7.69 10.44 7.09
C GLU A 5 6.40 10.60 7.90
N ILE A 6 5.27 10.65 7.21
CA ILE A 6 3.95 10.67 7.85
C ILE A 6 3.49 9.21 7.94
N PRO A 7 3.64 8.57 9.11
CA PRO A 7 3.23 7.19 9.28
C PRO A 7 1.72 7.08 9.17
N TRP A 8 1.26 5.99 8.59
CA TRP A 8 -0.13 5.58 8.67
C TRP A 8 -0.39 4.96 10.04
N THR A 9 -1.51 5.33 10.66
CA THR A 9 -1.96 4.75 11.93
C THR A 9 -2.14 3.23 11.84
N THR A 10 -2.40 2.73 10.64
CA THR A 10 -2.59 1.31 10.36
C THR A 10 -1.84 0.99 9.07
N PRO A 11 -0.85 0.08 9.10
CA PRO A 11 -0.11 -0.29 7.91
C PRO A 11 -1.04 -0.98 6.91
N LEU A 12 -0.70 -0.86 5.64
CA LEU A 12 -1.53 -1.33 4.55
C LEU A 12 -0.73 -2.25 3.64
N THR A 13 -1.14 -3.51 3.54
CA THR A 13 -0.48 -4.50 2.71
C THR A 13 -1.23 -4.67 1.40
N VAL A 14 -0.58 -4.39 0.27
CA VAL A 14 -1.12 -4.58 -1.08
C VAL A 14 -0.42 -5.75 -1.74
N ARG A 15 -1.16 -6.55 -2.52
CA ARG A 15 -0.54 -7.51 -3.42
C ARG A 15 -0.29 -6.84 -4.77
N LEU A 16 0.97 -6.70 -5.11
CA LEU A 16 1.41 -6.16 -6.39
C LEU A 16 1.08 -7.12 -7.53
N SER A 17 1.09 -6.61 -8.76
CA SER A 17 0.89 -7.42 -9.98
C SER A 17 1.95 -8.51 -10.16
N SER A 18 3.15 -8.31 -9.59
CA SER A 18 4.21 -9.34 -9.52
C SER A 18 3.88 -10.51 -8.58
N GLY A 19 2.79 -10.41 -7.80
CA GLY A 19 2.38 -11.41 -6.81
C GLY A 19 2.98 -11.19 -5.42
N ILE A 20 3.93 -10.26 -5.28
CA ILE A 20 4.58 -9.88 -4.03
C ILE A 20 3.61 -9.07 -3.16
N LYS A 21 3.62 -9.31 -1.85
CA LYS A 21 2.90 -8.48 -0.88
C LYS A 21 3.83 -7.38 -0.40
N HIS A 22 3.43 -6.13 -0.58
CA HIS A 22 4.17 -4.97 -0.09
C HIS A 22 3.38 -4.28 1.01
N THR A 23 4.03 -3.97 2.14
CA THR A 23 3.40 -3.32 3.29
C THR A 23 3.86 -1.87 3.38
N PHE A 24 2.91 -0.96 3.22
CA PHE A 24 3.10 0.48 3.34
C PHE A 24 2.80 0.91 4.77
N ASN A 25 3.80 1.51 5.42
CA ASN A 25 3.72 2.03 6.78
C ASN A 25 3.57 3.54 6.81
N SER A 26 3.86 4.23 5.70
CA SER A 26 3.78 5.69 5.61
C SER A 26 3.20 6.20 4.30
N VAL A 27 2.74 7.45 4.31
CA VAL A 27 2.31 8.17 3.10
C VAL A 27 3.47 8.28 2.09
N TYR A 28 4.70 8.42 2.58
CA TYR A 28 5.87 8.58 1.72
C TYR A 28 6.13 7.31 0.89
N GLU A 29 6.17 6.14 1.53
CA GLU A 29 6.32 4.85 0.83
C GLU A 29 5.23 4.64 -0.22
N ALA A 30 3.99 5.01 0.12
CA ALA A 30 2.88 4.92 -0.83
C ALA A 30 3.04 5.87 -2.02
N LEU A 31 3.52 7.10 -1.80
CA LEU A 31 3.77 8.06 -2.88
C LEU A 31 4.93 7.60 -3.77
N ASP A 32 6.02 7.12 -3.17
CA ASP A 32 7.18 6.60 -3.91
C ASP A 32 6.76 5.42 -4.80
N PHE A 33 5.93 4.51 -4.27
CA PHE A 33 5.38 3.41 -5.04
C PHE A 33 4.48 3.87 -6.20
N LEU A 34 3.63 4.88 -5.98
CA LEU A 34 2.83 5.50 -7.03
C LEU A 34 3.72 6.10 -8.14
N GLU A 35 4.83 6.73 -7.77
CA GLU A 35 5.70 7.43 -8.70
C GLU A 35 6.67 6.51 -9.45
N ASN A 36 7.17 5.44 -8.82
CA ASN A 36 8.22 4.58 -9.38
C ASN A 36 7.68 3.24 -9.92
N GLU A 37 6.84 2.55 -9.16
CA GLU A 37 6.47 1.15 -9.42
C GLU A 37 5.05 0.98 -9.98
N TRP A 38 4.24 2.04 -9.96
CA TRP A 38 2.84 1.93 -10.38
C TRP A 38 2.69 1.63 -11.87
N PRO A 39 2.07 0.50 -12.25
CA PRO A 39 1.98 0.08 -13.64
C PRO A 39 0.91 0.84 -14.43
N LEU A 40 -0.10 1.42 -13.76
CA LEU A 40 -1.31 1.94 -14.41
C LEU A 40 -1.52 3.42 -14.09
N ARG A 41 -0.76 4.29 -14.78
CA ARG A 41 -0.69 5.74 -14.52
C ARG A 41 -1.86 6.56 -15.06
N ASN A 42 -2.91 5.90 -15.51
CA ASN A 42 -4.04 6.46 -16.27
C ASN A 42 -5.38 6.33 -15.52
N GLY A 43 -5.35 5.97 -14.23
CA GLY A 43 -6.53 5.93 -13.37
C GLY A 43 -6.85 7.29 -12.74
N ARG A 44 -8.12 7.68 -12.74
CA ARG A 44 -8.58 8.90 -12.04
C ARG A 44 -8.33 8.83 -10.53
N HIS A 45 -8.37 7.62 -9.93
CA HIS A 45 -8.03 7.44 -8.53
C HIS A 45 -6.53 7.45 -8.30
N TYR A 46 -5.70 7.05 -9.28
CA TYR A 46 -4.25 7.20 -9.21
C TYR A 46 -3.84 8.67 -9.07
N GLU A 47 -4.35 9.55 -9.97
CA GLU A 47 -4.04 10.98 -9.88
C GLU A 47 -4.51 11.59 -8.56
N ARG A 48 -5.69 11.17 -8.09
CA ARG A 48 -6.21 11.58 -6.78
C ARG A 48 -5.30 11.09 -5.66
N ALA A 49 -4.86 9.83 -5.66
CA ALA A 49 -3.96 9.28 -4.65
C ALA A 49 -2.65 10.07 -4.59
N VAL A 50 -2.01 10.33 -5.73
CA VAL A 50 -0.77 11.13 -5.79
C VAL A 50 -0.98 12.53 -5.19
N ARG A 51 -2.04 13.23 -5.61
CA ARG A 51 -2.36 14.58 -5.07
C ARG A 51 -2.60 14.55 -3.56
N THR A 52 -3.34 13.55 -3.09
CA THR A 52 -3.73 13.43 -1.68
C THR A 52 -2.54 13.05 -0.80
N CYS A 53 -1.69 12.11 -1.26
CA CYS A 53 -0.45 11.74 -0.58
C CYS A 53 0.50 12.93 -0.49
N ARG A 54 0.68 13.68 -1.57
CA ARG A 54 1.51 14.90 -1.57
C ARG A 54 0.95 15.99 -0.67
N GLY A 55 -0.37 16.19 -0.67
CA GLY A 55 -1.05 17.08 0.26
C GLY A 55 -0.86 16.67 1.72
N ALA A 56 -0.87 15.37 2.01
CA ALA A 56 -0.59 14.86 3.34
C ALA A 56 0.85 15.14 3.77
N LEU A 57 1.85 14.91 2.92
CA LEU A 57 3.27 15.26 3.20
C LEU A 57 3.45 16.75 3.52
N ASN A 58 2.65 17.62 2.88
CA ASN A 58 2.61 19.05 3.13
C ASN A 58 1.76 19.45 4.35
N ARG A 59 1.26 18.48 5.14
CA ARG A 59 0.33 18.66 6.26
C ARG A 59 -0.97 19.40 5.88
N MET A 60 -1.31 19.42 4.60
CA MET A 60 -2.56 19.99 4.09
C MET A 60 -3.71 18.99 4.11
N THR A 61 -3.40 17.69 4.13
CA THR A 61 -4.40 16.63 4.04
C THR A 61 -4.17 15.59 5.13
N PRO A 62 -5.21 15.08 5.81
CA PRO A 62 -5.02 14.04 6.81
C PRO A 62 -4.49 12.75 6.17
N ALA A 63 -3.59 12.06 6.88
CA ALA A 63 -3.01 10.79 6.43
C ALA A 63 -4.08 9.70 6.16
N ALA A 64 -5.19 9.74 6.90
CA ALA A 64 -6.34 8.87 6.67
C ALA A 64 -6.96 9.05 5.27
N ILE A 65 -7.08 10.29 4.79
CA ILE A 65 -7.63 10.59 3.47
C ILE A 65 -6.66 10.17 2.37
N ALA A 66 -5.35 10.38 2.56
CA ALA A 66 -4.33 9.87 1.64
C ALA A 66 -4.38 8.34 1.52
N ARG A 67 -4.54 7.65 2.65
CA ARG A 67 -4.72 6.19 2.69
C ARG A 67 -5.96 5.74 1.92
N GLU A 68 -7.11 6.36 2.15
CA GLU A 68 -8.34 6.01 1.41
C GLU A 68 -8.21 6.23 -0.10
N ALA A 69 -7.56 7.32 -0.51
CA ALA A 69 -7.30 7.59 -1.92
C ALA A 69 -6.37 6.52 -2.53
N PHE A 70 -5.35 6.10 -1.80
CA PHE A 70 -4.47 5.00 -2.21
C PHE A 70 -5.23 3.68 -2.33
N VAL A 71 -6.09 3.35 -1.37
CA VAL A 71 -6.97 2.17 -1.43
C VAL A 71 -7.83 2.16 -2.68
N ALA A 72 -8.47 3.30 -2.99
CA ALA A 72 -9.29 3.43 -4.19
C ALA A 72 -8.46 3.23 -5.47
N ALA A 73 -7.22 3.75 -5.50
CA ALA A 73 -6.30 3.51 -6.61
C ALA A 73 -5.93 2.02 -6.77
N CYS A 74 -5.66 1.32 -5.66
CA CYS A 74 -5.39 -0.12 -5.69
C CYS A 74 -6.58 -0.91 -6.24
N VAL A 75 -7.79 -0.58 -5.82
CA VAL A 75 -9.02 -1.22 -6.32
C VAL A 75 -9.20 -0.96 -7.82
N GLU A 76 -8.99 0.27 -8.30
CA GLU A 76 -9.05 0.60 -9.73
C GLU A 76 -7.99 -0.14 -10.55
N ALA A 77 -6.78 -0.29 -10.01
CA ALA A 77 -5.68 -1.00 -10.66
C ALA A 77 -5.80 -2.53 -10.57
N GLY A 78 -6.82 -3.07 -9.90
CA GLY A 78 -6.97 -4.51 -9.67
C GLY A 78 -5.92 -5.10 -8.72
N MET A 79 -5.33 -4.27 -7.85
CA MET A 79 -4.39 -4.68 -6.82
C MET A 79 -5.13 -4.91 -5.50
N PRO A 80 -5.37 -6.18 -5.10
CA PRO A 80 -6.13 -6.45 -3.89
C PRO A 80 -5.34 -6.07 -2.64
N ILE A 81 -6.03 -5.42 -1.71
CA ILE A 81 -5.48 -5.11 -0.39
C ILE A 81 -5.65 -6.35 0.48
N VAL A 82 -4.53 -6.84 1.00
CA VAL A 82 -4.45 -8.11 1.73
C VAL A 82 -4.64 -7.89 3.22
N ALA A 83 -4.20 -6.75 3.75
CA ALA A 83 -4.37 -6.42 5.16
C ALA A 83 -4.41 -4.91 5.39
N THR A 84 -5.30 -4.48 6.28
CA THR A 84 -5.38 -3.13 6.82
C THR A 84 -5.08 -3.21 8.32
N GLY A 85 -3.82 -3.52 8.62
CA GLY A 85 -3.20 -3.59 9.95
C GLY A 85 -3.89 -4.47 11.00
N HIS A 86 -3.39 -5.69 11.10
CA HIS A 86 -2.59 -6.15 12.23
C HIS A 86 -1.50 -7.03 11.61
N PRO A 87 -0.23 -6.96 12.05
CA PRO A 87 0.76 -7.98 11.72
C PRO A 87 0.39 -9.25 12.50
N ALA A 88 -0.70 -9.90 12.08
CA ALA A 88 -0.96 -11.27 12.45
C ALA A 88 0.05 -12.09 11.65
N HIS A 89 1.23 -12.29 12.24
CA HIS A 89 2.10 -13.46 12.17
C HIS A 89 1.73 -14.51 11.09
N GLN A 90 1.67 -14.13 9.81
CA GLN A 90 1.36 -15.07 8.73
C GLN A 90 2.66 -15.72 8.30
N GLN A 91 3.20 -16.53 9.22
CA GLN A 91 4.08 -17.64 8.91
C GLN A 91 3.36 -18.54 7.91
N VAL A 92 3.77 -18.40 6.66
CA VAL A 92 4.19 -19.50 5.80
C VAL A 92 3.47 -20.81 6.10
N GLY A 93 2.43 -21.08 5.33
CA GLY A 93 2.02 -22.46 5.09
C GLY A 93 3.09 -23.12 4.24
N GLU A 94 3.86 -24.02 4.84
CA GLU A 94 4.74 -24.94 4.12
C GLU A 94 4.50 -26.37 4.61
N GLY A 95 3.83 -27.15 3.77
CA GLY A 95 4.06 -28.58 3.62
C GLY A 95 3.52 -29.54 4.67
N ASN A 96 2.23 -29.88 4.58
CA ASN A 96 1.83 -31.26 4.80
C ASN A 96 2.57 -32.15 3.77
N SER A 97 3.45 -33.05 4.23
CA SER A 97 3.91 -34.20 3.45
C SER A 97 4.35 -35.37 4.34
N THR A 98 3.41 -36.29 4.58
CA THR A 98 3.48 -37.70 4.12
C THR A 98 4.62 -38.63 4.62
N ARG A 99 4.18 -39.69 5.32
CA ARG A 99 4.76 -41.06 5.46
C ARG A 99 6.04 -41.27 6.27
N ARG A 100 5.92 -42.05 7.36
CA ARG A 100 6.75 -43.24 7.70
C ARG A 100 5.81 -44.22 8.43
N ALA A 101 5.42 -45.35 7.84
CA ALA A 101 6.17 -46.59 7.63
C ALA A 101 6.55 -47.23 8.98
#